data_AF-A0A7S1SF85-F1
#
_entry.id   AF-A0A7S1SF85-F1
#
_cell.length_a   1.000
_cell.length_b   1.000
_cell.length_c   1.000
_cell.angle_alpha   90.00
_cell.angle_beta   90.00
_cell.angle_gamma   90.00
#
_symmetry.space_group_name_H-M   'P 1'
#
loop_
_entity.id
_entity.type
_entity.pdbx_description
1 polymer ?
#
loop_
_entity_poly.entity_id
_entity_poly.type
_entity_poly.pdbx_seq_one_letter_code
_entity_poly.pdbx_strand_id
1 'polypeptide(L)'
;MGQHQAARHSLGPDLDPWAPLGGKKCWPGHLPYSLRRFDEVAGDAARLAFARLPAKYWLRLQRLEQRCAPVRRAVATGRRPSDEDIRWMTLAITDARQLHKDVQGFVKAHQPMDELAPDVALRLARAFGDLESHA
;
A
#
# COMPACT_ATOMS: atom_id res chain seq x y z
N MET A 1 4.52 44.60 -13.32
CA MET A 1 5.38 43.39 -13.28
C MET A 1 4.96 42.57 -12.08
N GLY A 2 4.21 41.49 -12.32
CA GLY A 2 3.58 40.69 -11.26
C GLY A 2 4.57 39.70 -10.65
N GLN A 3 4.81 39.82 -9.36
CA GLN A 3 5.51 38.81 -8.59
C GLN A 3 4.45 37.82 -8.07
N HIS A 4 4.44 36.61 -8.62
CA HIS A 4 3.70 35.49 -8.07
C HIS A 4 4.34 35.08 -6.73
N GLN A 5 3.79 35.62 -5.63
CA GLN A 5 4.01 35.06 -4.30
C GLN A 5 3.36 33.69 -4.24
N ALA A 6 4.18 32.65 -4.25
CA ALA A 6 3.76 31.32 -3.84
C ALA A 6 3.40 31.40 -2.35
N ALA A 7 2.09 31.45 -2.07
CA ALA A 7 1.52 31.42 -0.74
C ALA A 7 1.91 30.10 -0.06
N ARG A 8 3.05 30.12 0.64
CA ARG A 8 3.35 29.17 1.71
C ARG A 8 2.25 29.31 2.73
N HIS A 9 1.26 28.41 2.68
CA HIS A 9 0.33 28.22 3.77
C HIS A 9 1.13 27.74 4.98
N SER A 10 1.63 28.70 5.74
CA SER A 10 2.14 28.50 7.08
C SER A 10 0.95 28.15 7.97
N LEU A 11 0.64 26.86 8.06
CA LEU A 11 -0.05 26.34 9.23
C LEU A 11 0.81 26.73 10.44
N GLY A 12 0.19 27.30 11.47
CA GLY A 12 0.85 27.99 12.58
C GLY A 12 1.93 27.18 13.33
N PRO A 13 2.67 27.83 14.25
CA PRO A 13 3.98 27.36 14.74
C PRO A 13 4.01 26.03 15.53
N ASP A 14 2.89 25.32 15.73
CA ASP A 14 2.84 24.13 16.58
C ASP A 14 1.92 23.01 16.06
N LEU A 15 1.65 22.96 14.75
CA LEU A 15 0.99 21.80 14.16
C LEU A 15 1.98 21.02 13.32
N ASP A 16 2.78 20.21 14.02
CA ASP A 16 3.48 19.10 13.42
C ASP A 16 2.43 18.29 12.61
N PRO A 17 2.56 18.11 11.28
CA PRO A 17 1.63 17.29 10.51
C PRO A 17 1.58 15.83 11.02
N TRP A 18 2.52 15.45 11.90
CA TRP A 18 2.52 14.20 12.66
C TRP A 18 1.69 14.23 13.94
N ALA A 19 1.20 15.36 14.43
CA ALA A 19 0.42 15.47 15.67
C ALA A 19 -0.84 14.57 15.71
N PRO A 20 -1.60 14.38 14.61
CA PRO A 20 -2.71 13.42 14.58
C PRO A 20 -2.24 11.96 14.67
N LEU A 21 -1.00 11.67 14.26
CA LEU A 21 -0.34 10.37 14.39
C LEU A 21 0.41 10.22 15.74
N GLY A 22 0.72 11.33 16.42
CA GLY A 22 1.37 11.41 17.72
C GLY A 22 0.42 11.27 18.91
N GLY A 23 -0.89 11.47 18.70
CA GLY A 23 -1.92 11.35 19.75
C GLY A 23 -2.18 9.92 20.25
N LYS A 24 -1.64 8.90 19.58
CA LYS A 24 -1.59 7.52 20.06
C LYS A 24 -0.15 7.07 19.93
N LYS A 25 0.53 6.78 21.05
CA LYS A 25 1.90 6.24 21.11
C LYS A 25 2.18 5.42 19.84
N CYS A 26 2.96 5.96 18.90
CA CYS A 26 3.49 5.18 17.79
C CYS A 26 4.49 4.22 18.43
N TRP A 27 3.99 3.07 18.86
CA TRP A 27 4.79 2.07 19.55
C TRP A 27 5.86 1.61 18.56
N PRO A 28 7.16 1.66 18.90
CA PRO A 28 8.26 1.39 17.96
C PRO A 28 8.12 0.05 17.21
N GLY A 29 7.39 -0.91 17.77
CA GLY A 29 7.12 -2.21 17.15
C GLY A 29 6.03 -2.23 16.07
N HIS A 30 5.17 -1.20 15.94
CA HIS A 30 4.07 -1.24 14.96
C HIS A 30 4.55 -1.18 13.51
N LEU A 31 5.53 -0.32 13.21
CA LEU A 31 5.99 -0.16 11.83
C LEU A 31 6.74 -1.42 11.31
N PRO A 32 7.70 -2.01 12.05
CA PRO A 32 8.28 -3.30 11.67
C PRO A 32 7.26 -4.43 11.54
N TYR A 33 6.29 -4.49 12.47
CA TYR A 33 5.23 -5.50 12.43
C TYR A 33 4.35 -5.36 11.20
N SER A 34 3.86 -4.15 10.92
CA SER A 34 3.01 -3.87 9.76
C SER A 34 3.74 -4.16 8.45
N LEU A 35 5.00 -3.76 8.31
CA LEU A 35 5.80 -4.06 7.12
C LEU A 35 5.98 -5.57 6.91
N ARG A 36 6.23 -6.33 7.98
CA ARG A 36 6.32 -7.79 7.88
C ARG A 36 4.99 -8.42 7.46
N ARG A 37 3.87 -8.01 8.05
CA ARG A 37 2.55 -8.53 7.69
C ARG A 37 2.19 -8.17 6.25
N PHE A 38 2.50 -6.95 5.83
CA PHE A 38 2.35 -6.51 4.45
C PHE A 38 3.14 -7.40 3.48
N ASP A 39 4.40 -7.72 3.79
CA ASP A 39 5.23 -8.58 2.95
C ASP A 39 4.66 -10.00 2.81
N GLU A 40 4.15 -10.57 3.91
CA GLU A 40 3.50 -11.89 3.92
C GLU A 40 2.28 -11.89 2.98
N VAL A 41 1.37 -10.92 3.13
CA VAL A 41 0.14 -10.85 2.31
C VAL A 41 0.42 -10.42 0.87
N ALA A 42 1.41 -9.57 0.63
CA ALA A 42 1.85 -9.19 -0.70
C ALA A 42 2.41 -10.41 -1.44
N GLY A 43 3.20 -11.26 -0.77
CA GLY A 43 3.69 -12.52 -1.34
C GLY A 43 2.56 -13.47 -1.72
N ASP A 44 1.53 -13.59 -0.89
CA ASP A 44 0.32 -14.39 -1.19
C ASP A 44 -0.46 -13.84 -2.39
N ALA A 45 -0.73 -12.53 -2.40
CA ALA A 45 -1.40 -11.85 -3.51
C ALA A 45 -0.61 -11.99 -4.81
N ALA A 46 0.71 -11.92 -4.73
CA ALA A 46 1.61 -12.03 -5.87
C ALA A 46 1.58 -13.43 -6.47
N ARG A 47 1.66 -14.49 -5.66
CA ARG A 47 1.52 -15.88 -6.14
C ARG A 47 0.18 -16.10 -6.85
N LEU A 48 -0.91 -15.58 -6.29
CA LEU A 48 -2.23 -15.69 -6.92
C LEU A 48 -2.33 -14.88 -8.21
N ALA A 49 -1.81 -13.65 -8.22
CA ALA A 49 -1.81 -12.79 -9.39
C ALA A 49 -1.04 -13.39 -10.56
N PHE A 50 0.14 -13.96 -10.29
CA PHE A 50 0.95 -14.61 -11.32
C PHE A 50 0.22 -15.79 -11.97
N ALA A 51 -0.48 -16.60 -11.17
CA ALA A 51 -1.13 -17.82 -11.65
C ALA A 51 -2.51 -17.58 -12.28
N ARG A 52 -3.24 -16.55 -11.84
CA ARG A 52 -4.70 -16.44 -12.08
C ARG A 52 -5.15 -15.11 -12.65
N LEU A 53 -4.29 -14.10 -12.71
CA LEU A 53 -4.63 -12.78 -13.21
C LEU A 53 -3.78 -12.41 -14.42
N PRO A 54 -4.26 -11.46 -15.26
CA PRO A 54 -3.42 -10.85 -16.28
C PRO A 54 -2.11 -10.27 -15.70
N ALA A 55 -1.02 -10.36 -16.46
CA ALA A 55 0.33 -9.98 -16.01
C ALA A 55 0.43 -8.55 -15.41
N LYS A 56 -0.45 -7.63 -15.83
CA LYS A 56 -0.52 -6.26 -15.30
C LYS A 56 -0.71 -6.21 -13.78
N TYR A 57 -1.43 -7.16 -13.18
CA TYR A 57 -1.69 -7.18 -11.74
C TYR A 57 -0.44 -7.58 -10.95
N TRP A 58 0.29 -8.58 -11.44
CA TRP A 58 1.60 -8.96 -10.89
C TRP A 58 2.60 -7.81 -10.96
N LEU A 59 2.71 -7.13 -12.12
CA LEU A 59 3.62 -5.99 -12.28
C LEU A 59 3.31 -4.85 -11.30
N ARG A 60 2.03 -4.65 -10.96
CA ARG A 60 1.64 -3.65 -9.96
C ARG A 60 2.04 -4.03 -8.55
N LEU A 61 1.96 -5.32 -8.20
CA LEU A 61 2.47 -5.81 -6.91
C LEU A 61 3.98 -5.62 -6.80
N GLN A 62 4.74 -5.87 -7.86
CA GLN A 62 6.18 -5.61 -7.88
C GLN A 62 6.52 -4.13 -7.67
N ARG A 63 5.77 -3.21 -8.29
CA ARG A 63 5.97 -1.76 -8.08
C ARG A 63 5.66 -1.36 -6.65
N LEU A 64 4.62 -1.94 -6.07
CA LEU A 64 4.22 -1.71 -4.69
C LEU A 64 5.29 -2.21 -3.71
N GLU A 65 5.87 -3.38 -3.97
CA GLU A 65 7.02 -3.90 -3.23
C GLU A 65 8.24 -2.96 -3.30
N GLN A 66 8.56 -2.45 -4.50
CA GLN A 66 9.66 -1.50 -4.71
C GLN A 66 9.48 -0.21 -3.92
N ARG A 67 8.24 0.31 -3.82
CA ARG A 67 7.94 1.52 -3.03
C ARG A 67 8.11 1.31 -1.53
N CYS A 68 7.87 0.10 -1.03
CA CYS A 68 8.06 -0.22 0.39
C CYS A 68 9.51 -0.56 0.75
N ALA A 69 10.39 -0.82 -0.22
CA ALA A 69 11.76 -1.26 0.03
C ALA A 69 12.64 -0.22 0.79
N PRO A 70 12.58 1.10 0.49
CA PRO A 70 13.33 2.12 1.23
C PRO A 70 12.95 2.17 2.71
N VAL A 71 11.65 2.12 3.00
CA VAL A 71 11.10 2.14 4.37
C VAL A 71 11.54 0.89 5.13
N ARG A 72 11.44 -0.29 4.50
CA ARG A 72 11.92 -1.55 5.09
C ARG A 72 13.39 -1.47 5.47
N ARG A 73 14.22 -0.92 4.58
CA ARG A 73 15.64 -0.71 4.85
C ARG A 73 15.86 0.28 5.99
N ALA A 74 15.13 1.40 6.04
CA ALA A 74 15.23 2.37 7.13
C ALA A 74 14.90 1.70 8.48
N VAL A 75 13.77 1.02 8.56
CA VAL A 75 13.28 0.34 9.77
C VAL A 75 14.23 -0.78 10.22
N ALA A 76 14.71 -1.62 9.30
CA ALA A 76 15.65 -2.69 9.62
C ALA A 76 16.98 -2.16 10.18
N THR A 77 17.40 -0.96 9.76
CA THR A 77 18.60 -0.28 10.29
C THR A 77 18.35 0.54 11.56
N GLY A 78 17.14 0.48 12.12
CA GLY A 78 16.76 1.30 13.30
C GLY A 78 16.66 2.80 13.00
N ARG A 79 16.68 3.21 11.73
CA ARG A 79 16.55 4.60 11.32
C ARG A 79 15.08 4.99 11.24
N ARG A 80 14.77 6.21 11.69
CA ARG A 80 13.46 6.82 11.50
C ARG A 80 13.20 7.00 9.99
N PRO A 81 12.02 6.63 9.46
CA PRO A 81 11.64 6.94 8.09
C PRO A 81 11.68 8.44 7.82
N SER A 82 12.17 8.82 6.66
CA SER A 82 12.18 10.21 6.16
C SER A 82 10.83 10.63 5.60
N ASP A 83 10.62 11.93 5.37
CA ASP A 83 9.42 12.45 4.69
C ASP A 83 9.25 11.87 3.28
N GLU A 84 10.34 11.46 2.63
CA GLU A 84 10.29 10.76 1.35
C GLU A 84 9.78 9.32 1.53
N ASP A 85 10.29 8.58 2.52
CA ASP A 85 9.82 7.22 2.84
C ASP A 85 8.32 7.22 3.15
N ILE A 86 7.85 8.23 3.87
CA ILE A 86 6.43 8.42 4.22
C ILE A 86 5.58 8.69 2.98
N ARG A 87 6.09 9.51 2.05
CA ARG A 87 5.41 9.73 0.76
C ARG A 87 5.32 8.42 -0.04
N TRP A 88 6.39 7.63 -0.08
CA TRP A 88 6.39 6.33 -0.74
C TRP A 88 5.41 5.34 -0.11
N MET A 89 5.28 5.32 1.22
CA MET A 89 4.27 4.52 1.91
C MET A 89 2.85 4.97 1.56
N THR A 90 2.58 6.27 1.59
CA THR A 90 1.26 6.80 1.23
C THR A 90 0.86 6.40 -0.18
N LEU A 91 1.82 6.44 -1.12
CA LEU A 91 1.63 5.97 -2.48
C LEU A 91 1.44 4.45 -2.55
N ALA A 92 2.14 3.67 -1.74
CA ALA A 92 1.96 2.21 -1.67
C ALA A 92 0.57 1.82 -1.16
N ILE A 93 0.08 2.50 -0.11
CA ILE A 93 -1.27 2.33 0.46
C ILE A 93 -2.34 2.64 -0.60
N THR A 94 -2.19 3.78 -1.27
CA THR A 94 -3.14 4.20 -2.32
C THR A 94 -3.15 3.21 -3.48
N ASP A 95 -1.99 2.73 -3.91
CA ASP A 95 -1.87 1.73 -4.97
C ASP A 95 -2.44 0.36 -4.53
N ALA A 96 -2.22 -0.07 -3.28
CA ALA A 96 -2.76 -1.31 -2.73
C ALA A 96 -4.29 -1.31 -2.80
N ARG A 97 -4.90 -0.22 -2.33
CA ARG A 97 -6.34 -0.01 -2.35
C ARG A 97 -6.90 0.02 -3.76
N GLN A 98 -6.25 0.74 -4.67
CA GLN A 98 -6.69 0.77 -6.06
C GLN A 98 -6.55 -0.60 -6.71
N LEU A 99 -5.47 -1.33 -6.43
CA LEU A 99 -5.25 -2.67 -6.94
C LEU A 99 -6.31 -3.65 -6.45
N HIS A 100 -6.71 -3.58 -5.18
CA HIS A 100 -7.82 -4.38 -4.67
C HIS A 100 -9.13 -4.09 -5.42
N LYS A 101 -9.48 -2.82 -5.62
CA LYS A 101 -10.66 -2.44 -6.43
C LYS A 101 -10.60 -2.98 -7.85
N ASP A 102 -9.44 -2.90 -8.49
CA ASP A 102 -9.27 -3.35 -9.87
C ASP A 102 -9.35 -4.87 -10.00
N VAL A 103 -8.89 -5.61 -8.99
CA VAL A 103 -9.06 -7.07 -8.92
C VAL A 103 -10.51 -7.43 -8.63
N GLN A 104 -11.19 -6.72 -7.73
CA GLN A 104 -12.63 -6.93 -7.52
C GLN A 104 -13.44 -6.69 -8.80
N GLY A 105 -13.11 -5.63 -9.55
CA GLY A 105 -13.71 -5.35 -10.86
C GLY A 105 -13.48 -6.49 -11.86
N PHE A 106 -12.25 -7.02 -11.91
CA PHE A 106 -11.91 -8.17 -12.74
C PHE A 106 -12.72 -9.42 -12.35
N VAL A 107 -12.72 -9.79 -11.06
CA VAL A 107 -13.45 -10.96 -10.55
C VAL A 107 -14.93 -10.87 -10.89
N LYS A 108 -15.57 -9.71 -10.65
CA LYS A 108 -16.99 -9.51 -10.97
C LYS A 108 -17.31 -9.63 -12.45
N ALA A 109 -16.39 -9.23 -13.32
CA ALA A 109 -16.58 -9.33 -14.77
C ALA A 109 -16.44 -10.77 -15.29
N HIS A 110 -15.59 -11.60 -14.67
CA HIS A 110 -15.24 -12.94 -15.18
C HIS A 110 -15.95 -14.10 -14.45
N GLN A 111 -16.49 -13.87 -13.25
CA GLN A 111 -17.35 -14.85 -12.57
C GLN A 111 -18.60 -15.28 -13.36
N PRO A 112 -19.40 -14.38 -13.95
CA PRO A 112 -20.61 -14.79 -14.68
C PRO A 112 -20.31 -15.47 -16.02
N MET A 113 -19.05 -15.43 -16.47
CA MET A 113 -18.59 -16.03 -17.73
C MET A 113 -18.02 -17.45 -17.55
N ASP A 114 -18.06 -18.01 -16.33
CA ASP A 114 -17.39 -19.27 -15.96
C ASP A 114 -15.87 -19.31 -16.22
N GLU A 115 -15.26 -18.16 -16.53
CA GLU A 115 -13.82 -18.02 -16.78
C GLU A 115 -13.00 -18.06 -15.49
N LEU A 116 -13.65 -17.85 -14.33
CA LEU A 116 -13.02 -17.85 -13.03
C LEU A 116 -13.80 -18.69 -12.03
N ALA A 117 -13.18 -19.80 -11.60
CA ALA A 117 -13.78 -20.67 -10.59
C ALA A 117 -14.09 -19.90 -9.28
N PRO A 118 -15.24 -20.16 -8.62
CA PRO A 118 -15.66 -19.42 -7.43
C PRO A 118 -14.66 -19.45 -6.28
N ASP A 119 -13.92 -20.55 -6.10
CA ASP A 119 -12.88 -20.69 -5.09
C ASP A 119 -11.69 -19.75 -5.37
N VAL A 120 -11.28 -19.64 -6.63
CA VAL A 120 -10.21 -18.74 -7.08
C VAL A 120 -10.63 -17.29 -6.86
N ALA A 121 -11.86 -16.95 -7.21
CA ALA A 121 -12.42 -15.63 -6.97
C ALA A 121 -12.40 -15.24 -5.48
N LEU A 122 -12.80 -16.16 -4.60
CA LEU A 122 -12.80 -15.93 -3.15
C LEU A 122 -11.37 -15.78 -2.60
N ARG A 123 -10.42 -16.59 -3.09
CA ARG A 123 -8.99 -16.46 -2.72
C ARG A 123 -8.39 -15.14 -3.19
N LEU A 124 -8.73 -14.68 -4.39
CA LEU A 124 -8.31 -13.37 -4.90
C LEU A 124 -8.90 -12.24 -4.06
N ALA A 125 -10.21 -12.26 -3.80
CA ALA A 125 -10.86 -11.25 -2.96
C ALA A 125 -10.22 -11.18 -1.57
N ARG A 126 -9.96 -12.33 -0.96
CA ARG A 126 -9.29 -12.40 0.34
C ARG A 126 -7.86 -11.87 0.29
N ALA A 127 -7.03 -12.35 -0.63
CA ALA A 127 -5.62 -11.97 -0.67
C ALA A 127 -5.43 -10.46 -0.95
N PHE A 128 -6.22 -9.89 -1.85
CA PHE A 128 -6.15 -8.45 -2.14
C PHE A 128 -6.85 -7.58 -1.08
N GLY A 129 -7.85 -8.11 -0.37
CA GLY A 129 -8.42 -7.46 0.81
C GLY A 129 -7.46 -7.44 2.00
N ASP A 130 -6.74 -8.54 2.23
CA ASP A 130 -5.69 -8.64 3.24
C ASP A 130 -4.53 -7.68 2.90
N LEU A 131 -4.18 -7.55 1.61
CA LEU A 131 -3.20 -6.58 1.13
C LEU A 131 -3.61 -5.13 1.41
N GLU A 132 -4.87 -4.74 1.13
CA GLU A 132 -5.36 -3.39 1.47
C GLU A 132 -5.36 -3.16 2.99
N SER A 133 -5.76 -4.17 3.77
CA SER A 133 -5.91 -4.03 5.24
C SER A 133 -4.59 -3.90 5.97
N HIS A 134 -3.49 -4.33 5.35
CA HIS A 134 -2.15 -4.34 5.94
C HIS A 134 -1.16 -3.38 5.26
N ALA A 135 -1.62 -2.58 4.29
CA ALA A 135 -0.84 -1.49 3.69
C ALA A 135 -0.80 -0.27 4.62
#